data_AF-A0A1Q4BUP1-F1
#
_entry.id   AF-A0A1Q4BUP1-F1
#
_cell.length_a   1.000
_cell.length_b   1.000
_cell.length_c   1.000
_cell.angle_alpha   90.00
_cell.angle_beta   90.00
_cell.angle_gamma   90.00
#
_symmetry.space_group_name_H-M   'P 1'
#
loop_
_entity.id
_entity.type
_entity.pdbx_description
1 polymer ?
#
loop_
_entity_poly.entity_id
_entity_poly.type
_entity_poly.pdbx_seq_one_letter_code
_entity_poly.pdbx_strand_id
1 'polypeptide(L)'
;MRLLGIVVAAAGCVAVASSALATEQIYRPVSPTFGGNPLNGNFLLSTAQAQGNGVKSGNQGPDLSGLSSALSGIGSGAASPPIVVIGGNGLPVVPASP
;
A
#
# COMPACT_ATOMS: atom_id res chain seq x y z
N MET A 1 43.04 -47.58 10.85
CA MET A 1 41.62 -47.63 11.28
C MET A 1 40.85 -46.34 11.00
N ARG A 2 41.37 -45.15 11.35
CA ARG A 2 40.68 -43.85 11.10
C ARG A 2 40.47 -43.51 9.61
N LEU A 3 41.45 -43.80 8.76
CA LEU A 3 41.38 -43.56 7.31
C LEU A 3 40.30 -44.43 6.62
N LEU A 4 40.16 -45.69 7.06
CA LEU A 4 39.17 -46.62 6.53
C LEU A 4 37.73 -46.16 6.83
N GLY A 5 37.49 -45.63 8.04
CA GLY A 5 36.18 -45.09 8.42
C GLY A 5 35.74 -43.89 7.58
N ILE A 6 36.68 -43.00 7.22
CA ILE A 6 36.40 -41.83 6.37
C ILE A 6 36.05 -42.27 4.95
N VAL A 7 36.76 -43.24 4.40
CA VAL A 7 36.49 -43.77 3.05
C VAL A 7 35.11 -44.43 2.97
N VAL A 8 34.74 -45.21 4.00
CA VAL A 8 33.41 -45.85 4.06
C VAL A 8 32.30 -44.82 4.20
N ALA A 9 32.48 -43.80 5.04
CA ALA A 9 31.50 -42.72 5.21
C ALA A 9 31.32 -41.91 3.91
N ALA A 10 32.42 -41.56 3.23
CA ALA A 10 32.38 -40.84 1.96
C ALA A 10 31.69 -41.66 0.87
N ALA A 11 32.00 -42.95 0.74
CA ALA A 11 31.33 -43.86 -0.19
C ALA A 11 29.84 -44.00 0.11
N GLY A 12 29.45 -44.04 1.39
CA GLY A 12 28.06 -44.04 1.82
C GLY A 12 27.32 -42.76 1.45
N CYS A 13 27.93 -41.59 1.64
CA CYS A 13 27.33 -40.30 1.25
C CYS A 13 27.11 -40.19 -0.26
N VAL A 14 28.05 -40.68 -1.07
CA VAL A 14 27.92 -40.70 -2.54
C VAL A 14 26.85 -41.69 -2.99
N ALA A 15 26.71 -42.84 -2.33
CA ALA A 15 25.70 -43.84 -2.66
C ALA A 15 24.26 -43.40 -2.32
N VAL A 16 24.09 -42.47 -1.37
CA VAL A 16 22.77 -41.95 -0.96
C VAL A 16 22.42 -40.64 -1.66
N ALA A 17 23.35 -40.02 -2.39
CA ALA A 17 23.12 -38.82 -3.19
C ALA A 17 22.25 -39.16 -4.42
N SER A 18 20.93 -39.20 -4.23
CA SER A 18 19.96 -39.31 -5.30
C SER A 18 19.88 -37.98 -6.05
N SER A 19 19.74 -38.00 -7.37
CA SER A 19 19.52 -36.81 -8.18
C SER A 19 18.19 -36.15 -7.81
N ALA A 20 18.25 -35.06 -7.02
CA ALA A 20 17.10 -34.21 -6.76
C ALA A 20 16.78 -33.41 -8.04
N LEU A 21 15.80 -33.89 -8.80
CA LEU A 21 15.30 -33.20 -9.99
C LEU A 21 14.38 -32.06 -9.54
N ALA A 22 14.79 -30.81 -9.73
CA ALA A 22 13.92 -29.67 -9.53
C ALA A 22 12.91 -29.56 -10.68
N THR A 23 11.64 -29.29 -10.37
CA THR A 23 10.63 -28.96 -11.38
C THR A 23 10.68 -27.47 -11.71
N GLU A 24 10.04 -27.08 -12.81
CA GLU A 24 9.96 -25.68 -13.19
C GLU A 24 9.20 -24.87 -12.14
N GLN A 25 9.77 -23.73 -11.75
CA GLN A 25 9.08 -22.78 -10.88
C GLN A 25 8.36 -21.76 -11.76
N ILE A 26 7.05 -21.95 -11.94
CA ILE A 26 6.22 -21.04 -12.72
C ILE A 26 5.75 -19.88 -11.83
N TYR A 27 6.17 -18.66 -12.16
CA TYR A 27 5.58 -17.47 -11.53
C TYR A 27 4.15 -17.27 -12.01
N ARG A 28 3.22 -17.20 -11.06
CA ARG A 28 1.82 -16.85 -11.29
C ARG A 28 1.49 -15.63 -10.44
N PRO A 29 1.11 -14.50 -11.05
CA PRO A 29 0.71 -13.33 -10.28
C PRO A 29 -0.40 -13.67 -9.29
N VAL A 30 -0.30 -13.14 -8.07
CA VAL A 30 -1.33 -13.37 -7.04
C VAL A 30 -2.60 -12.56 -7.30
N SER A 31 -2.46 -11.40 -7.95
CA SER A 31 -3.58 -10.51 -8.29
C SER A 31 -4.29 -10.99 -9.56
N PRO A 32 -5.64 -11.06 -9.57
CA PRO A 32 -6.41 -11.35 -10.78
C PRO A 32 -6.13 -10.38 -11.94
N THR A 33 -5.79 -9.12 -11.66
CA THR A 33 -5.55 -8.08 -12.67
C THR A 33 -4.34 -8.34 -13.56
N PHE A 34 -3.43 -9.20 -13.12
CA PHE A 34 -2.23 -9.59 -13.85
C PHE A 34 -2.32 -11.04 -14.38
N GLY A 35 -3.52 -11.63 -14.45
CA GLY A 35 -3.72 -13.02 -14.90
C GLY A 35 -3.57 -14.07 -13.80
N GLY A 36 -3.67 -13.67 -12.54
CA GLY A 36 -3.70 -14.55 -11.38
C GLY A 36 -5.02 -15.30 -11.18
N ASN A 37 -5.13 -16.03 -10.08
CA ASN A 37 -6.36 -16.76 -9.73
C ASN A 37 -7.52 -15.78 -9.44
N PRO A 38 -8.64 -15.80 -10.20
CA PRO A 38 -9.76 -14.88 -9.97
C PRO A 38 -10.42 -15.04 -8.60
N LEU A 39 -10.30 -16.21 -7.96
CA LEU A 39 -10.84 -16.46 -6.61
C LEU A 39 -10.17 -15.59 -5.53
N ASN A 40 -8.95 -15.09 -5.78
CA ASN A 40 -8.25 -14.22 -4.84
C ASN A 40 -8.83 -12.78 -4.80
N GLY A 41 -9.65 -12.39 -5.78
CA GLY A 41 -10.11 -11.01 -5.95
C GLY A 41 -10.85 -10.46 -4.74
N ASN A 42 -11.81 -11.23 -4.21
CA ASN A 42 -12.62 -10.77 -3.08
C ASN A 42 -11.79 -10.60 -1.80
N PHE A 43 -10.84 -11.50 -1.55
CA PHE A 43 -9.94 -11.43 -0.40
C PHE A 43 -9.01 -10.21 -0.47
N LEU A 44 -8.36 -9.99 -1.63
CA LEU A 44 -7.45 -8.87 -1.83
C LEU A 44 -8.19 -7.53 -1.74
N LEU A 45 -9.39 -7.43 -2.31
CA LEU A 45 -10.22 -6.23 -2.23
C LEU A 45 -10.66 -5.93 -0.80
N SER A 46 -11.18 -6.93 -0.09
CA SER A 46 -11.61 -6.78 1.31
C SER A 46 -10.45 -6.35 2.22
N THR A 47 -9.26 -6.93 2.02
CA THR A 47 -8.05 -6.55 2.76
C THR A 47 -7.67 -5.10 2.49
N ALA A 48 -7.70 -4.67 1.21
CA ALA A 48 -7.42 -3.29 0.83
C ALA A 48 -8.43 -2.30 1.44
N GLN A 49 -9.70 -2.67 1.54
CA GLN A 49 -10.75 -1.88 2.18
C GLN A 49 -10.70 -1.88 3.71
N ALA A 50 -9.94 -2.76 4.34
CA ALA A 50 -9.78 -2.78 5.80
C ALA A 50 -8.54 -1.98 6.26
N GLN A 51 -7.50 -1.92 5.43
CA GLN A 51 -6.18 -1.43 5.85
C GLN A 51 -5.58 -0.35 4.92
N GLY A 52 -6.16 -0.10 3.74
CA GLY A 52 -5.60 0.80 2.74
C GLY A 52 -5.66 2.28 3.14
N ASN A 53 -4.78 3.11 2.59
CA ASN A 53 -4.80 4.55 2.88
C ASN A 53 -6.13 5.26 2.55
N GLY A 54 -6.99 4.68 1.73
CA GLY A 54 -8.36 5.16 1.50
C GLY A 54 -9.28 4.99 2.72
N VAL A 55 -9.03 4.02 3.61
CA VAL A 55 -9.88 3.75 4.80
C VAL A 55 -9.84 4.89 5.80
N LYS A 56 -8.69 5.57 5.93
CA LYS A 56 -8.53 6.76 6.79
C LYS A 56 -9.08 8.04 6.17
N SER A 57 -9.19 8.09 4.83
CA SER A 57 -9.69 9.26 4.10
C SER A 57 -11.22 9.36 4.14
N GLY A 58 -11.92 8.21 4.14
CA GLY A 58 -13.39 8.15 4.10
C GLY A 58 -14.12 8.68 5.33
N ASN A 59 -13.42 8.97 6.43
CA ASN A 59 -14.01 9.46 7.68
C ASN A 59 -13.72 10.94 7.98
N GLN A 60 -13.14 11.68 7.02
CA GLN A 60 -12.94 13.12 7.10
C GLN A 60 -13.86 13.75 6.06
N GLY A 61 -15.09 14.11 6.48
CA GLY A 61 -15.98 14.91 5.63
C GLY A 61 -15.30 16.23 5.22
N PRO A 62 -15.83 16.94 4.21
CA PRO A 62 -15.31 18.26 3.83
C PRO A 62 -15.20 19.16 5.07
N ASP A 63 -14.03 19.75 5.31
CA ASP A 63 -13.86 20.71 6.40
C ASP A 63 -14.66 21.98 6.09
N LEU A 64 -15.75 22.21 6.83
CA LEU A 64 -16.65 23.36 6.68
C LEU A 64 -16.31 24.52 7.63
N SER A 65 -15.25 24.41 8.43
CA SER A 65 -14.87 25.44 9.40
C SER A 65 -14.66 26.81 8.77
N GLY A 66 -14.06 26.86 7.57
CA GLY A 66 -13.85 28.10 6.80
C GLY A 66 -15.13 28.80 6.36
N LEU A 67 -16.25 28.07 6.20
CA LEU A 67 -17.53 28.65 5.79
C LEU A 67 -18.19 29.44 6.92
N SER A 68 -18.02 29.02 8.18
CA SER A 68 -18.56 29.74 9.34
C SER A 68 -17.93 31.13 9.51
N SER A 69 -16.62 31.23 9.32
CA SER A 69 -15.86 32.49 9.35
C SER A 69 -16.21 33.40 8.16
N ALA A 70 -16.37 32.81 6.97
CA ALA A 70 -16.78 33.55 5.78
C ALA A 70 -18.19 34.14 5.93
N LEU A 71 -19.13 33.40 6.52
CA LEU A 71 -20.49 33.87 6.76
C LEU A 71 -20.54 34.99 7.81
N SER A 72 -19.72 34.90 8.87
CA SER A 72 -19.61 35.98 9.87
C SER A 72 -19.15 37.31 9.27
N GLY A 73 -18.35 37.27 8.19
CA GLY A 73 -17.84 38.47 7.52
C GLY A 73 -18.80 39.14 6.53
N ILE A 74 -19.86 38.43 6.08
CA ILE A 74 -20.79 38.93 5.06
C ILE A 74 -21.93 39.81 5.62
N GLY A 75 -22.04 39.95 6.94
CA GLY A 75 -23.09 40.75 7.59
C GLY A 75 -22.63 42.06 8.24
N SER A 76 -21.32 42.26 8.45
CA SER A 76 -20.78 43.47 9.09
C SER A 76 -20.22 44.41 8.04
N GLY A 77 -21.02 45.36 7.57
CA GLY A 77 -20.61 46.31 6.54
C GLY A 77 -19.34 47.09 6.93
N ALA A 78 -18.18 46.68 6.40
CA ALA A 78 -16.94 47.44 6.46
C ALA A 78 -15.98 47.02 5.33
N ALA A 79 -16.04 47.78 4.22
CA ALA A 79 -14.94 48.22 3.35
C ALA A 79 -13.65 47.37 3.21
N SER A 80 -13.72 46.05 3.07
CA SER A 80 -12.62 45.23 2.55
C SER A 80 -13.19 44.03 1.77
N PRO A 81 -12.66 43.72 0.57
CA PRO A 81 -13.14 42.58 -0.21
C PRO A 81 -12.96 41.29 0.61
N PRO A 82 -13.99 40.43 0.71
CA PRO A 82 -13.89 39.20 1.49
C PRO A 82 -12.87 38.26 0.84
N ILE A 83 -11.70 38.13 1.45
CA ILE A 83 -10.69 37.14 1.05
C ILE A 83 -11.12 35.78 1.63
N VAL A 84 -11.61 34.89 0.76
CA VAL A 84 -11.95 33.52 1.14
C VAL A 84 -10.66 32.69 1.16
N VAL A 85 -10.14 32.43 2.36
CA VAL A 85 -8.96 31.56 2.53
C VAL A 85 -9.42 30.10 2.55
N ILE A 86 -9.33 29.44 1.39
CA ILE A 86 -9.65 28.01 1.22
C ILE A 86 -8.35 27.21 1.36
N GLY A 87 -8.01 26.80 2.58
CA GLY A 87 -6.84 25.95 2.81
C GLY A 87 -6.27 26.10 4.20
N GLY A 88 -6.03 24.96 4.86
CA GLY A 88 -5.45 24.89 6.19
C GLY A 88 -4.23 25.81 6.34
N ASN A 89 -4.21 26.50 7.47
CA ASN A 89 -3.09 27.27 8.03
C ASN A 89 -2.98 28.74 7.58
N GLY A 90 -3.95 29.30 6.85
CA GLY A 90 -4.02 30.75 6.67
C GLY A 90 -2.91 31.38 5.81
N LEU A 91 -2.08 30.57 5.15
CA LEU A 91 -1.06 31.02 4.21
C LEU A 91 -1.55 30.80 2.77
N PRO A 92 -1.37 31.76 1.84
CA PRO A 92 -1.64 31.54 0.43
C PRO A 92 -0.75 30.42 -0.09
N VAL A 93 -1.32 29.22 -0.32
CA VAL A 93 -0.61 28.15 -1.01
C VAL A 93 -0.73 28.41 -2.51
N VAL A 94 0.39 28.76 -3.13
CA VAL A 94 0.51 28.75 -4.60
C VAL A 94 0.32 27.31 -5.06
N PRO A 95 -0.63 27.02 -5.98
CA PRO A 95 -0.78 25.68 -6.53
C PRO A 95 0.54 25.24 -7.15
N ALA A 96 1.05 24.07 -6.76
CA ALA A 96 2.17 23.47 -7.46
C ALA A 96 1.73 23.25 -8.92
N SER A 97 2.45 23.88 -9.85
CA SER A 97 2.26 23.69 -11.29
C SER A 97 2.34 22.19 -11.64
N PRO A 98 1.59 21.74 -12.66
CA PRO A 98 1.63 20.35 -13.12
C PRO A 98 3.02 19.91 -13.58
#